data_AF-A0A939Y614-F1
#
_entry.id   AF-A0A939Y614-F1
#
_cell.length_a   1.000
_cell.length_b   1.000
_cell.length_c   1.000
_cell.angle_alpha   90.00
_cell.angle_beta   90.00
_cell.angle_gamma   90.00
#
_symmetry.space_group_name_H-M   'P 1'
#
loop_
_entity.id
_entity.type
_entity.pdbx_description
1 polymer ?
#
loop_
_entity_poly.entity_id
_entity_poly.type
_entity_poly.pdbx_seq_one_letter_code
_entity_poly.pdbx_strand_id
1 'polypeptide(L)'
;MSMIKCPECGERVSTMAGTCPHCGINIAGNLRQCPNCNEYCLNTQSQCPYCGTGLPALTEEPAEPQAEQTAPETAEAQQKPATKSRKPLIIAMSVATVIMVIICGIYYLDYKNNKDREEREYAMLENTSNPEYYNDFLAKYPKSIHYQEVKERLKVLLDEGEEWDKMMQNLSRAEIEKFMNAHPYSMRLHDCQDLIDSLDWSDAKKLNTEEAIINYLNTHPNGKYAEEAAQKKNDLSMMKITDQDKAIIRGALENFFTAAMSKQDVALIAESIPEKMENFCGTQDATPDQIVAFAKNKMASDVMGLHYTIEGDFDVRKQTLSDSTTGYAVTFGLQEIISRSDTNQPSTKTYQVSALLNAEHKITRMSIR
;
A
#
# COMPACT_ATOMS: atom_id res chain seq x y z
N MET A 1 -2.37 -27.20 13.81
CA MET A 1 -3.10 -28.06 12.85
C MET A 1 -2.65 -27.66 11.46
N SER A 2 -1.94 -28.50 10.72
CA SER A 2 -1.42 -28.15 9.40
C SER A 2 -2.55 -28.14 8.37
N MET A 3 -2.65 -27.03 7.63
CA MET A 3 -3.58 -26.85 6.51
C MET A 3 -2.77 -26.96 5.22
N ILE A 4 -3.22 -27.79 4.30
CA ILE A 4 -2.68 -27.94 2.94
C ILE A 4 -3.63 -27.32 1.93
N LYS A 5 -3.13 -26.99 0.75
CA LYS A 5 -4.01 -26.64 -0.38
C LYS A 5 -4.44 -27.94 -1.06
N CYS A 6 -5.73 -28.07 -1.34
CA CYS A 6 -6.22 -29.21 -2.10
C CYS A 6 -5.62 -29.18 -3.51
N PRO A 7 -4.99 -30.26 -4.00
CA PRO A 7 -4.36 -30.27 -5.33
C PRO A 7 -5.37 -30.25 -6.48
N GLU A 8 -6.66 -30.47 -6.20
CA GLU A 8 -7.73 -30.43 -7.21
C GLU A 8 -8.42 -29.05 -7.26
N CYS A 9 -8.80 -28.48 -6.11
CA CYS A 9 -9.56 -27.22 -6.08
C CYS A 9 -8.79 -26.01 -5.53
N GLY A 10 -7.56 -26.19 -5.04
CA GLY A 10 -6.70 -25.11 -4.54
C GLY A 10 -7.04 -24.56 -3.15
N GLU A 11 -8.19 -24.95 -2.59
CA GLU A 11 -8.70 -24.42 -1.32
C GLU A 11 -7.99 -25.02 -0.10
N ARG A 12 -7.93 -24.28 1.02
CA ARG A 12 -7.22 -24.70 2.23
C ARG A 12 -8.02 -25.78 2.99
N VAL A 13 -7.42 -26.95 3.16
CA VAL A 13 -8.02 -28.12 3.80
C VAL A 13 -7.06 -28.73 4.82
N SER A 14 -7.59 -29.35 5.87
CA SER A 14 -6.76 -29.98 6.90
C SER A 14 -6.05 -31.22 6.37
N THR A 15 -4.79 -31.42 6.77
CA THR A 15 -4.00 -32.64 6.45
C THR A 15 -4.59 -33.94 6.99
N MET A 16 -5.50 -33.87 7.95
CA MET A 16 -6.18 -35.03 8.55
C MET A 16 -7.62 -35.21 8.04
N ALA A 17 -8.10 -34.36 7.12
CA ALA A 17 -9.42 -34.53 6.54
C ALA A 17 -9.46 -35.82 5.69
N GLY A 18 -10.50 -36.64 5.87
CA GLY A 18 -10.70 -37.82 5.01
C GLY A 18 -10.93 -37.44 3.56
N THR A 19 -11.75 -36.41 3.34
CA THR A 19 -12.18 -35.94 2.02
C THR A 19 -12.22 -34.41 2.03
N CYS A 20 -11.88 -33.77 0.90
CA CYS A 20 -11.98 -32.33 0.72
C CYS A 20 -13.46 -31.90 0.77
N PRO A 21 -13.85 -30.98 1.68
CA PRO A 21 -15.23 -30.49 1.75
C PRO A 21 -15.62 -29.59 0.57
N HIS A 22 -14.65 -29.11 -0.22
CA HIS A 22 -14.90 -28.19 -1.35
C HIS A 22 -15.04 -28.91 -2.70
N CYS A 23 -14.31 -30.02 -2.93
CA CYS A 23 -14.35 -30.74 -4.20
C CYS A 23 -14.62 -32.25 -4.10
N GLY A 24 -14.58 -32.83 -2.90
CA GLY A 24 -14.89 -34.24 -2.69
C GLY A 24 -13.74 -35.22 -2.92
N ILE A 25 -12.51 -34.76 -3.15
CA ILE A 25 -11.35 -35.66 -3.31
C ILE A 25 -10.86 -36.23 -1.98
N ASN A 26 -10.52 -37.52 -1.95
CA ASN A 26 -9.97 -38.15 -0.75
C ASN A 26 -8.55 -37.66 -0.47
N ILE A 27 -8.34 -37.12 0.72
CA ILE A 27 -7.08 -36.52 1.19
C ILE A 27 -6.29 -37.55 2.01
N ALA A 28 -6.97 -38.33 2.85
CA ALA A 28 -6.33 -39.37 3.66
C ALA A 28 -5.80 -40.52 2.79
N GLY A 29 -4.48 -40.76 2.83
CA GLY A 29 -3.83 -41.88 2.13
C GLY A 29 -3.52 -41.66 0.64
N ASN A 30 -4.00 -40.56 0.04
CA ASN A 30 -3.89 -40.30 -1.41
C ASN A 30 -2.95 -39.15 -1.79
N LEU A 31 -2.28 -38.53 -0.81
CA LEU A 31 -1.37 -37.41 -1.02
C LEU A 31 0.08 -37.79 -0.71
N ARG A 32 1.01 -37.36 -1.56
CA ARG A 32 2.46 -37.40 -1.32
C ARG A 32 3.08 -36.03 -1.54
N GLN A 33 4.15 -35.73 -0.81
CA GLN A 33 4.96 -34.55 -1.07
C GLN A 33 5.90 -34.83 -2.24
N CYS A 34 5.95 -33.93 -3.21
CA CYS A 34 6.91 -34.00 -4.29
C CYS A 34 8.33 -33.81 -3.73
N PRO A 35 9.28 -34.72 -3.98
CA PRO A 35 10.64 -34.61 -3.44
C PRO A 35 11.47 -33.45 -4.03
N ASN A 36 10.97 -32.76 -5.05
CA ASN A 36 11.68 -31.67 -5.72
C ASN A 36 11.12 -30.28 -5.37
N CYS A 37 9.80 -30.13 -5.21
CA CYS A 37 9.18 -28.84 -4.89
C CYS A 37 8.44 -28.81 -3.54
N ASN A 38 8.44 -29.93 -2.80
CA ASN A 38 7.75 -30.13 -1.52
C ASN A 38 6.23 -29.87 -1.52
N GLU A 39 5.61 -29.67 -2.69
CA GLU A 39 4.17 -29.48 -2.83
C GLU A 39 3.42 -30.82 -2.82
N TYR A 40 2.19 -30.82 -2.29
CA TYR A 40 1.37 -32.03 -2.17
C TYR A 40 0.70 -32.38 -3.50
N CYS A 41 0.98 -33.59 -3.99
CA CYS A 41 0.45 -34.14 -5.24
C CYS A 41 -0.32 -35.44 -4.96
N LEU A 42 -1.19 -35.84 -5.89
CA LEU A 42 -1.91 -37.11 -5.77
C LEU A 42 -0.96 -38.29 -6.04
N ASN A 43 -1.13 -39.38 -5.30
CA ASN A 43 -0.34 -40.60 -5.47
C ASN A 43 -0.46 -41.20 -6.89
N THR A 44 -1.59 -40.96 -7.56
CA THR A 44 -1.91 -41.47 -8.90
C THR A 44 -1.28 -40.67 -10.04
N GLN A 45 -0.73 -39.50 -9.78
CA GLN A 45 -0.13 -38.65 -10.82
C GLN A 45 1.33 -39.07 -11.08
N SER A 46 1.64 -39.42 -12.33
CA SER A 46 2.98 -39.82 -12.78
C SER A 46 3.94 -38.66 -13.02
N GLN A 47 3.47 -37.42 -12.92
CA GLN A 47 4.27 -36.20 -13.08
C GLN A 47 3.70 -35.10 -12.17
N CYS A 48 4.59 -34.36 -11.49
CA CYS A 48 4.19 -33.28 -10.60
C CYS A 48 3.62 -32.10 -11.41
N PRO A 49 2.39 -31.63 -11.13
CA PRO A 49 1.79 -30.51 -11.87
C PRO A 49 2.46 -29.15 -11.58
N TYR A 50 3.20 -29.02 -10.47
CA TYR A 50 3.85 -27.77 -10.08
C TYR A 50 5.27 -27.62 -10.60
N CYS A 51 6.02 -28.72 -10.74
CA CYS A 51 7.43 -28.68 -11.16
C CYS A 51 7.76 -29.59 -12.35
N GLY A 52 6.78 -30.33 -12.90
CA GLY A 52 6.95 -31.18 -14.06
C GLY A 52 7.85 -32.41 -13.84
N THR A 53 8.27 -32.70 -12.61
CA THR A 53 9.15 -33.84 -12.32
C THR A 53 8.35 -35.14 -12.36
N GLY A 54 8.85 -36.15 -13.09
CA GLY A 54 8.23 -37.48 -13.15
C GLY A 54 8.23 -38.14 -11.76
N LEU A 55 7.05 -38.54 -11.29
CA LEU A 55 6.87 -39.15 -9.99
C LEU A 55 6.67 -40.68 -10.18
N PRO A 56 7.49 -41.53 -9.55
CA PRO A 56 7.38 -42.98 -9.73
C PRO A 56 6.04 -43.50 -9.19
N ALA A 57 5.39 -44.40 -9.92
CA ALA A 57 4.12 -45.00 -9.51
C ALA A 57 4.35 -45.97 -8.34
N LEU A 58 3.58 -45.82 -7.25
CA LEU A 58 3.57 -46.77 -6.15
C LEU A 58 2.44 -47.78 -6.43
N THR A 59 2.79 -48.92 -7.02
CA THR A 59 1.89 -50.08 -7.10
C THR A 59 1.93 -50.82 -5.77
N GLU A 60 0.81 -50.82 -5.06
CA GLU A 60 0.51 -51.80 -4.01
C GLU A 60 0.09 -53.11 -4.67
N GLU A 61 0.76 -54.23 -4.38
CA GLU A 61 0.16 -55.58 -4.29
C GLU A 61 1.19 -56.61 -3.75
N PRO A 62 0.76 -57.82 -3.30
CA PRO A 62 1.04 -58.32 -1.96
C PRO A 62 2.12 -59.41 -1.92
N ALA A 63 2.52 -59.74 -0.69
CA ALA A 63 3.29 -60.93 -0.33
C ALA A 63 2.64 -62.22 -0.89
N GLU A 64 3.43 -63.12 -1.50
CA GLU A 64 4.00 -64.33 -0.88
C GLU A 64 4.74 -65.19 -1.97
N PRO A 65 5.33 -66.39 -1.69
CA PRO A 65 6.75 -66.69 -1.96
C PRO A 65 6.98 -67.82 -2.99
N GLN A 66 8.14 -67.86 -3.66
CA GLN A 66 8.59 -69.08 -4.35
C GLN A 66 10.10 -69.31 -4.23
N ALA A 67 10.42 -70.51 -3.75
CA ALA A 67 11.72 -71.15 -3.71
C ALA A 67 11.78 -72.21 -4.82
N GLU A 68 12.97 -72.43 -5.40
CA GLU A 68 13.29 -73.60 -6.22
C GLU A 68 14.81 -73.84 -6.11
N GLN A 69 15.27 -74.70 -5.21
CA GLN A 69 15.44 -76.15 -5.31
C GLN A 69 16.51 -76.61 -6.31
N THR A 70 17.56 -77.24 -5.79
CA THR A 70 17.99 -78.55 -6.32
C THR A 70 18.60 -79.39 -5.21
N ALA A 71 17.97 -80.56 -5.04
CA ALA A 71 18.18 -81.64 -4.09
C ALA A 71 19.22 -82.66 -4.69
N PRO A 72 19.42 -83.91 -4.21
CA PRO A 72 18.64 -84.63 -3.18
C PRO A 72 19.39 -85.56 -2.19
N GLU A 73 18.57 -85.98 -1.19
CA GLU A 73 18.54 -87.26 -0.45
C GLU A 73 19.73 -87.63 0.45
N THR A 74 19.55 -88.12 1.69
CA THR A 74 18.51 -89.06 2.17
C THR A 74 18.35 -88.93 3.70
N ALA A 75 17.12 -89.23 4.17
CA ALA A 75 16.63 -89.73 5.48
C ALA A 75 17.67 -90.11 6.57
N GLU A 76 17.44 -90.05 7.89
CA GLU A 76 16.23 -90.02 8.71
C GLU A 76 16.63 -89.81 10.20
N ALA A 77 15.65 -89.41 11.00
CA ALA A 77 15.42 -89.72 12.43
C ALA A 77 16.33 -89.16 13.57
N GLN A 78 15.68 -88.27 14.34
CA GLN A 78 15.44 -88.34 15.81
C GLN A 78 16.53 -87.94 16.84
N GLN A 79 16.23 -86.81 17.50
CA GLN A 79 16.27 -86.48 18.94
C GLN A 79 17.33 -87.03 19.92
N LYS A 80 17.98 -86.04 20.58
CA LYS A 80 18.49 -85.97 21.98
C LYS A 80 19.66 -86.92 22.34
N PRO A 81 20.42 -86.68 23.45
CA PRO A 81 20.36 -85.62 24.46
C PRO A 81 21.70 -84.91 24.73
N ALA A 82 21.66 -83.97 25.68
CA ALA A 82 22.76 -83.22 26.27
C ALA A 82 24.05 -84.01 26.53
N THR A 83 25.20 -83.37 26.31
CA THR A 83 26.41 -83.60 27.13
C THR A 83 27.18 -82.31 27.38
N LYS A 84 27.69 -82.24 28.61
CA LYS A 84 28.36 -81.12 29.25
C LYS A 84 29.85 -81.22 28.96
N SER A 85 30.47 -80.23 28.34
CA SER A 85 31.93 -80.08 28.34
C SER A 85 32.32 -78.61 28.49
N ARG A 86 33.18 -78.33 29.48
CA ARG A 86 33.83 -77.04 29.76
C ARG A 86 34.32 -76.43 28.43
N LYS A 87 33.79 -75.33 27.91
CA LYS A 87 33.85 -73.96 28.46
C LYS A 87 32.57 -73.15 28.12
N PRO A 88 31.55 -73.08 29.02
CA PRO A 88 30.40 -72.16 28.85
C PRO A 88 30.79 -70.68 29.01
N LEU A 89 32.03 -70.40 29.41
CA LEU A 89 32.53 -69.05 29.61
C LEU A 89 33.01 -68.38 28.30
N ILE A 90 33.60 -69.11 27.34
CA ILE A 90 34.13 -68.48 26.11
C ILE A 90 32.99 -68.12 25.14
N ILE A 91 31.97 -68.97 25.01
CA ILE A 91 30.79 -68.69 24.16
C ILE A 91 29.93 -67.57 24.78
N ALA A 92 29.77 -67.56 26.11
CA ALA A 92 29.11 -66.45 26.81
C ALA A 92 29.90 -65.13 26.70
N MET A 93 31.24 -65.19 26.76
CA MET A 93 32.11 -64.02 26.57
C MET A 93 32.08 -63.49 25.13
N SER A 94 32.05 -64.34 24.11
CA SER A 94 31.92 -63.90 22.71
C SER A 94 30.53 -63.31 22.40
N VAL A 95 29.48 -63.82 23.03
CA VAL A 95 28.13 -63.23 22.91
C VAL A 95 28.05 -61.90 23.65
N ALA A 96 28.66 -61.78 24.83
CA ALA A 96 28.72 -60.53 25.59
C ALA A 96 29.52 -59.43 24.87
N THR A 97 30.61 -59.76 24.18
CA THR A 97 31.37 -58.77 23.39
C THR A 97 30.58 -58.29 22.17
N VAL A 98 29.87 -59.18 21.47
CA VAL A 98 29.00 -58.79 20.35
C VAL A 98 27.86 -57.90 20.83
N ILE A 99 27.23 -58.23 21.97
CA ILE A 99 26.19 -57.38 22.58
C ILE A 99 26.76 -56.01 22.99
N MET A 100 27.96 -55.96 23.57
CA MET A 100 28.64 -54.70 23.89
C MET A 100 28.92 -53.84 22.65
N VAL A 101 29.36 -54.46 21.54
CA VAL A 101 29.57 -53.73 20.27
C VAL A 101 28.27 -53.20 19.70
N ILE A 102 27.18 -53.98 19.78
CA ILE A 102 25.84 -53.53 19.33
C ILE A 102 25.35 -52.37 20.21
N ILE A 103 25.49 -52.46 21.54
CA ILE A 103 25.11 -51.39 22.47
C ILE A 103 25.93 -50.13 22.18
N CYS A 104 27.26 -50.24 22.07
CA CYS A 104 28.12 -49.11 21.69
C CYS A 104 27.74 -48.52 20.32
N GLY A 105 27.38 -49.37 19.35
CA GLY A 105 26.90 -48.94 18.03
C GLY A 105 25.59 -48.16 18.11
N ILE A 106 24.62 -48.63 18.89
CA ILE A 106 23.35 -47.92 19.12
C ILE A 106 23.60 -46.59 19.82
N TYR A 107 24.44 -46.55 20.87
CA TYR A 107 24.83 -45.32 21.55
C TYR A 107 25.51 -44.33 20.59
N TYR A 108 26.39 -44.81 19.70
CA TYR A 108 27.04 -43.97 18.70
C TYR A 108 26.05 -43.42 17.67
N LEU A 109 25.11 -44.22 17.19
CA LEU A 109 24.06 -43.79 16.26
C LEU A 109 23.11 -42.77 16.92
N ASP A 110 22.72 -42.98 18.18
CA ASP A 110 21.91 -42.04 18.94
C ASP A 110 22.64 -40.70 19.17
N TYR A 111 23.91 -40.76 19.56
CA TYR A 111 24.77 -39.58 19.67
C TYR A 111 24.87 -38.81 18.35
N LYS A 112 25.12 -39.51 17.24
CA LYS A 112 25.19 -38.91 15.91
C LYS A 112 23.86 -38.28 15.49
N ASN A 113 22.76 -39.00 15.67
CA ASN A 113 21.42 -38.50 15.33
C ASN A 113 21.05 -37.29 16.20
N ASN A 114 21.38 -37.29 17.49
CA ASN A 114 21.11 -36.16 18.38
C ASN A 114 21.91 -34.92 17.96
N LYS A 115 23.18 -35.12 17.58
CA LYS A 115 24.02 -34.06 17.03
C LYS A 115 23.41 -33.49 15.74
N ASP A 116 23.13 -34.34 14.75
CA ASP A 116 22.52 -33.91 13.48
C ASP A 116 21.18 -33.17 13.66
N ARG A 117 20.41 -33.49 14.73
CA ARG A 117 19.17 -32.78 15.09
C ARG A 117 19.43 -31.41 15.69
N GLU A 118 20.42 -31.30 16.59
CA GLU A 118 20.87 -30.04 17.18
C GLU A 118 21.29 -29.06 16.08
N GLU A 119 22.13 -29.48 15.13
CA GLU A 119 22.58 -28.59 14.05
C GLU A 119 21.44 -28.13 13.13
N ARG A 120 20.44 -28.98 12.87
CA ARG A 120 19.26 -28.56 12.09
C ARG A 120 18.42 -27.53 12.82
N GLU A 121 18.16 -27.73 14.11
CA GLU A 121 17.38 -26.79 14.92
C GLU A 121 18.14 -25.48 15.12
N TYR A 122 19.46 -25.53 15.26
CA TYR A 122 20.33 -24.36 15.27
C TYR A 122 20.27 -23.56 13.94
N ALA A 123 20.36 -24.24 12.80
CA ALA A 123 20.28 -23.59 11.48
C ALA A 123 18.93 -22.89 11.23
N MET A 124 17.83 -23.40 11.82
CA MET A 124 16.53 -22.73 11.75
C MET A 124 16.53 -21.38 12.48
N LEU A 125 17.40 -21.19 13.49
CA LEU A 125 17.49 -19.95 14.24
C LEU A 125 18.01 -18.78 13.40
N GLU A 126 18.78 -19.03 12.34
CA GLU A 126 19.30 -17.97 11.46
C GLU A 126 18.22 -17.17 10.74
N ASN A 127 17.08 -17.81 10.46
CA ASN A 127 16.00 -17.22 9.65
C ASN A 127 14.74 -16.91 10.46
N THR A 128 14.82 -17.01 11.80
CA THR A 128 13.67 -16.78 12.69
C THR A 128 13.94 -15.62 13.65
N SER A 129 12.93 -14.75 13.76
CA SER A 129 12.91 -13.64 14.71
C SER A 129 11.91 -13.90 15.85
N ASN A 130 11.48 -15.15 16.06
CA ASN A 130 10.60 -15.52 17.16
C ASN A 130 11.42 -16.03 18.38
N PRO A 131 11.34 -15.37 19.55
CA PRO A 131 12.05 -15.76 20.78
C PRO A 131 11.79 -17.20 21.25
N GLU A 132 10.62 -17.78 20.95
CA GLU A 132 10.24 -19.12 21.41
C GLU A 132 11.20 -20.20 20.91
N TYR A 133 11.61 -20.15 19.63
CA TYR A 133 12.53 -21.14 19.06
C TYR A 133 13.92 -21.11 19.72
N TYR A 134 14.39 -19.93 20.13
CA TYR A 134 15.65 -19.78 20.85
C TYR A 134 15.53 -20.37 22.26
N ASN A 135 14.43 -20.08 22.97
CA ASN A 135 14.18 -20.65 24.30
C ASN A 135 14.09 -22.18 24.25
N ASP A 136 13.39 -22.73 23.27
CA ASP A 136 13.26 -24.18 23.06
C ASP A 136 14.63 -24.83 22.81
N PHE A 137 15.47 -24.22 21.97
CA PHE A 137 16.83 -24.70 21.72
C PHE A 137 17.67 -24.72 23.00
N LEU A 138 17.65 -23.64 23.79
CA LEU A 138 18.41 -23.53 25.04
C LEU A 138 17.95 -24.53 26.10
N ALA A 139 16.63 -24.79 26.18
CA ALA A 139 16.07 -25.79 27.10
C ALA A 139 16.44 -27.23 26.69
N LYS A 140 16.46 -27.51 25.39
CA LYS A 140 16.69 -28.84 24.83
C LYS A 140 18.17 -29.23 24.74
N TYR A 141 19.05 -28.27 24.45
CA TYR A 141 20.50 -28.49 24.31
C TYR A 141 21.33 -27.63 25.27
N PRO A 142 21.23 -27.83 26.60
CA PRO A 142 21.94 -27.02 27.60
C PRO A 142 23.47 -27.19 27.59
N LYS A 143 23.99 -28.16 26.82
CA LYS A 143 25.43 -28.44 26.65
C LYS A 143 25.92 -28.20 25.22
N SER A 144 25.09 -27.58 24.37
CA SER A 144 25.46 -27.24 23.00
C SER A 144 26.68 -26.32 22.98
N ILE A 145 27.51 -26.46 21.95
CA ILE A 145 28.58 -25.49 21.66
C ILE A 145 28.01 -24.10 21.30
N HIS A 146 26.79 -24.07 20.74
CA HIS A 146 26.08 -22.86 20.33
C HIS A 146 25.32 -22.20 21.48
N TYR A 147 25.29 -22.79 22.68
CA TYR A 147 24.44 -22.34 23.78
C TYR A 147 24.64 -20.85 24.13
N GLN A 148 25.90 -20.41 24.27
CA GLN A 148 26.19 -19.01 24.63
C GLN A 148 25.82 -18.05 23.50
N GLU A 149 26.13 -18.41 22.26
CA GLU A 149 25.79 -17.63 21.07
C GLU A 149 24.27 -17.47 20.93
N VAL A 150 23.51 -18.57 21.01
CA VAL A 150 22.04 -18.55 20.93
C VAL A 150 21.44 -17.72 22.05
N LYS A 151 21.99 -17.83 23.26
CA LYS A 151 21.55 -17.02 24.41
C LYS A 151 21.79 -15.53 24.20
N GLU A 152 22.94 -15.15 23.64
CA GLU A 152 23.26 -13.75 23.34
C GLU A 152 22.40 -13.20 22.20
N ARG A 153 22.20 -13.98 21.13
CA ARG A 153 21.29 -13.63 20.03
C ARG A 153 19.85 -13.44 20.51
N LEU A 154 19.35 -14.33 21.37
CA LEU A 154 18.04 -14.17 22.00
C LEU A 154 17.94 -12.86 22.78
N LYS A 155 18.98 -12.51 23.55
CA LYS A 155 19.00 -11.25 24.30
C LYS A 155 18.90 -10.06 23.36
N VAL A 156 19.71 -10.01 22.30
CA VAL A 156 19.65 -8.93 21.30
C VAL A 156 18.27 -8.81 20.67
N LEU A 157 17.65 -9.94 20.34
CA LEU A 157 16.31 -9.99 19.74
C LEU A 157 15.22 -9.47 20.71
N LEU A 158 15.32 -9.80 21.99
CA LEU A 158 14.40 -9.28 23.02
C LEU A 158 14.61 -7.78 23.23
N ASP A 159 15.86 -7.32 23.34
CA ASP A 159 16.22 -5.91 23.49
C ASP A 159 15.70 -5.09 22.27
N GLU A 160 15.86 -5.61 21.04
CA GLU A 160 15.28 -5.02 19.82
C GLU A 160 13.75 -4.93 19.90
N GLY A 161 13.08 -6.00 20.36
CA GLY A 161 11.62 -6.04 20.50
C GLY A 161 11.09 -4.99 21.49
N GLU A 162 11.75 -4.81 22.63
CA GLU A 162 11.38 -3.76 23.59
C GLU A 162 11.58 -2.35 23.03
N GLU A 163 12.67 -2.12 22.29
CA GLU A 163 12.91 -0.84 21.64
C GLU A 163 11.89 -0.55 20.53
N TRP A 164 11.49 -1.57 19.78
CA TRP A 164 10.42 -1.48 18.79
C TRP A 164 9.09 -1.09 19.46
N ASP A 165 8.68 -1.80 20.52
CA ASP A 165 7.43 -1.52 21.23
C ASP A 165 7.42 -0.12 21.83
N LYS A 166 8.55 0.33 22.39
CA LYS A 166 8.72 1.70 22.89
C LYS A 166 8.62 2.74 21.78
N MET A 167 9.23 2.49 20.63
CA MET A 167 9.13 3.36 19.46
C MET A 167 7.68 3.47 18.97
N MET A 168 6.94 2.35 18.93
CA MET A 168 5.54 2.33 18.52
C MET A 168 4.60 3.08 19.50
N GLN A 169 4.92 3.11 20.80
CA GLN A 169 4.15 3.89 21.78
C GLN A 169 4.29 5.41 21.59
N ASN A 170 5.44 5.86 21.07
CA ASN A 170 5.72 7.28 20.81
C ASN A 170 6.22 7.47 19.37
N LEU A 171 5.38 7.06 18.42
CA LEU A 171 5.74 7.00 17.01
C LEU A 171 6.07 8.40 16.48
N SER A 172 7.32 8.59 16.08
CA SER A 172 7.82 9.80 15.44
C SER A 172 8.99 9.48 14.53
N ARG A 173 9.26 10.36 13.55
CA ARG A 173 10.42 10.22 12.66
C ARG A 173 11.74 10.03 13.43
N ALA A 174 11.94 10.80 14.49
CA ALA A 174 13.17 10.72 15.30
C ALA A 174 13.34 9.37 15.99
N GLU A 175 12.27 8.80 16.55
CA GLU A 175 12.33 7.48 17.20
C GLU A 175 12.49 6.34 16.18
N ILE A 176 11.89 6.46 14.99
CA ILE A 176 12.08 5.47 13.91
C ILE A 176 13.52 5.51 13.41
N GLU A 177 14.06 6.70 13.11
CA GLU A 177 15.46 6.86 12.66
C GLU A 177 16.44 6.35 13.72
N LYS A 178 16.16 6.60 15.00
CA LYS A 178 16.95 6.06 16.12
C LYS A 178 16.92 4.54 16.16
N PHE A 179 15.76 3.90 15.99
CA PHE A 179 15.63 2.45 15.92
C PHE A 179 16.40 1.87 14.72
N MET A 180 16.26 2.47 13.54
CA MET A 180 16.98 2.04 12.33
C MET A 180 18.52 2.12 12.49
N ASN A 181 19.00 3.15 13.20
CA ASN A 181 20.43 3.32 13.48
C ASN A 181 20.94 2.34 14.55
N ALA A 182 20.11 2.03 15.56
CA ALA A 182 20.45 1.06 16.60
C ALA A 182 20.45 -0.38 16.06
N HIS A 183 19.57 -0.69 15.09
CA HIS A 183 19.41 -2.04 14.52
C HIS A 183 19.51 -2.07 12.98
N PRO A 184 20.70 -1.83 12.37
CA PRO A 184 20.89 -1.72 10.92
C PRO A 184 20.66 -3.02 10.12
N TYR A 185 20.45 -4.14 10.81
CA TYR A 185 20.21 -5.46 10.20
C TYR A 185 18.86 -6.05 10.61
N SER A 186 17.99 -5.26 11.27
CA SER A 186 16.66 -5.72 11.63
C SER A 186 15.84 -6.05 10.38
N MET A 187 15.04 -7.12 10.46
CA MET A 187 14.06 -7.45 9.43
C MET A 187 12.95 -6.39 9.31
N ARG A 188 12.78 -5.53 10.33
CA ARG A 188 11.75 -4.49 10.39
C ARG A 188 12.15 -3.19 9.71
N LEU A 189 13.33 -3.11 9.09
CA LEU A 189 13.78 -1.89 8.43
C LEU A 189 12.84 -1.44 7.29
N HIS A 190 12.19 -2.40 6.61
CA HIS A 190 11.15 -2.08 5.62
C HIS A 190 9.93 -1.45 6.30
N ASP A 191 9.46 -2.03 7.41
CA ASP A 191 8.34 -1.48 8.18
C ASP A 191 8.64 -0.06 8.67
N CYS A 192 9.89 0.22 9.08
CA CYS A 192 10.33 1.57 9.43
C CYS A 192 10.16 2.57 8.26
N GLN A 193 10.51 2.16 7.04
CA GLN A 193 10.36 3.01 5.85
C GLN A 193 8.89 3.29 5.55
N ASP A 194 8.04 2.26 5.65
CA ASP A 194 6.59 2.40 5.47
C ASP A 194 5.94 3.32 6.53
N LEU A 195 6.46 3.28 7.76
CA LEU A 195 6.04 4.17 8.84
C LEU A 195 6.45 5.62 8.55
N ILE A 196 7.68 5.86 8.09
CA ILE A 196 8.15 7.20 7.70
C ILE A 196 7.30 7.76 6.55
N ASP A 197 7.06 6.96 5.51
CA ASP A 197 6.19 7.34 4.38
C ASP A 197 4.79 7.74 4.87
N SER A 198 4.20 6.94 5.77
CA SER A 198 2.88 7.22 6.34
C SER A 198 2.85 8.49 7.21
N LEU A 199 3.91 8.77 7.97
CA LEU A 199 4.03 10.00 8.76
C LEU A 199 4.14 11.23 7.86
N ASP A 200 5.03 11.17 6.86
CA ASP A 200 5.24 12.28 5.92
C ASP A 200 3.98 12.57 5.11
N TRP A 201 3.26 11.54 4.69
CA TRP A 201 1.97 11.72 4.00
C TRP A 201 0.95 12.39 4.92
N SER A 202 0.82 11.91 6.16
CA SER A 202 -0.07 12.50 7.16
C SER A 202 0.23 13.99 7.36
N ASP A 203 1.50 14.37 7.45
CA ASP A 203 1.89 15.75 7.68
C ASP A 203 1.68 16.63 6.43
N ALA A 204 1.96 16.11 5.24
CA ALA A 204 1.62 16.79 3.99
C ALA A 204 0.10 17.02 3.84
N LYS A 205 -0.71 16.03 4.22
CA LYS A 205 -2.18 16.11 4.20
C LYS A 205 -2.73 17.12 5.22
N LYS A 206 -2.11 17.23 6.40
CA LYS A 206 -2.47 18.25 7.41
C LYS A 206 -2.15 19.66 6.93
N LEU A 207 -0.99 19.86 6.30
CA LEU A 207 -0.60 21.16 5.75
C LEU A 207 -1.49 21.56 4.57
N ASN A 208 -1.89 20.59 3.74
CA ASN A 208 -2.83 20.77 2.62
C ASN A 208 -2.42 21.92 1.66
N THR A 209 -1.12 22.10 1.46
CA THR A 209 -0.55 23.05 0.48
C THR A 209 0.11 22.31 -0.67
N GLU A 210 0.19 22.95 -1.83
CA GLU A 210 0.83 22.35 -3.02
C GLU A 210 2.31 22.01 -2.73
N GLU A 211 3.00 22.88 -2.00
CA GLU A 211 4.41 22.73 -1.63
C GLU A 211 4.63 21.49 -0.76
N ALA A 212 3.75 21.26 0.22
CA ALA A 212 3.86 20.11 1.11
C ALA A 212 3.62 18.78 0.36
N ILE A 213 2.63 18.75 -0.55
CA ILE A 213 2.33 17.59 -1.38
C ILE A 213 3.47 17.30 -2.37
N ILE A 214 4.04 18.34 -2.99
CA ILE A 214 5.20 18.20 -3.88
C ILE A 214 6.42 17.66 -3.11
N ASN A 215 6.67 18.19 -1.90
CA ASN A 215 7.76 17.69 -1.07
C ASN A 215 7.61 16.21 -0.78
N TYR A 216 6.41 15.76 -0.38
CA TYR A 216 6.11 14.35 -0.18
C TYR A 216 6.37 13.49 -1.43
N LEU A 217 5.89 13.93 -2.60
CA LEU A 217 6.10 13.21 -3.87
C LEU A 217 7.60 13.10 -4.26
N ASN A 218 8.40 14.11 -3.91
CA ASN A 218 9.84 14.09 -4.18
C ASN A 218 10.59 13.18 -3.21
N THR A 219 10.18 13.11 -1.94
CA THR A 219 10.80 12.23 -0.94
C THR A 219 10.36 10.78 -1.10
N HIS A 220 9.13 10.55 -1.56
CA HIS A 220 8.50 9.24 -1.69
C HIS A 220 7.94 9.00 -3.10
N PRO A 221 8.78 8.97 -4.16
CA PRO A 221 8.32 8.87 -5.54
C PRO A 221 7.55 7.57 -5.84
N ASN A 222 7.90 6.48 -5.14
CA ASN A 222 7.21 5.19 -5.20
C ASN A 222 6.57 4.84 -3.84
N GLY A 223 6.27 5.85 -3.02
CA GLY A 223 5.64 5.65 -1.72
C GLY A 223 4.23 5.11 -1.85
N LYS A 224 3.71 4.56 -0.76
CA LYS A 224 2.37 3.96 -0.69
C LYS A 224 1.26 4.95 -1.05
N TYR A 225 1.48 6.26 -0.80
CA TYR A 225 0.49 7.31 -1.06
C TYR A 225 0.84 8.19 -2.26
N ALA A 226 1.79 7.79 -3.12
CA ALA A 226 2.22 8.59 -4.27
C ALA A 226 1.05 8.91 -5.23
N GLU A 227 0.16 7.95 -5.50
CA GLU A 227 -1.02 8.16 -6.35
C GLU A 227 -2.01 9.14 -5.73
N GLU A 228 -2.33 8.97 -4.43
CA GLU A 228 -3.23 9.88 -3.69
C GLU A 228 -2.65 11.30 -3.65
N ALA A 229 -1.35 11.43 -3.41
CA ALA A 229 -0.65 12.71 -3.40
C ALA A 229 -0.65 13.38 -4.78
N ALA A 230 -0.45 12.62 -5.87
CA ALA A 230 -0.49 13.15 -7.22
C ALA A 230 -1.89 13.69 -7.57
N GLN A 231 -2.95 12.96 -7.19
CA GLN A 231 -4.32 13.45 -7.35
C GLN A 231 -4.56 14.72 -6.53
N LYS A 232 -4.15 14.72 -5.26
CA LYS A 232 -4.30 15.89 -4.37
C LYS A 232 -3.58 17.12 -4.91
N LYS A 233 -2.40 16.95 -5.50
CA LYS A 233 -1.66 18.03 -6.19
C LYS A 233 -2.46 18.59 -7.36
N ASN A 234 -3.02 17.73 -8.20
CA ASN A 234 -3.86 18.16 -9.33
C ASN A 234 -5.07 18.95 -8.83
N ASP A 235 -5.78 18.46 -7.81
CA ASP A 235 -6.94 19.16 -7.24
C ASP A 235 -6.58 20.54 -6.68
N LEU A 236 -5.49 20.65 -5.93
CA LEU A 236 -4.98 21.92 -5.41
C LEU A 236 -4.57 22.88 -6.54
N SER A 237 -3.91 22.37 -7.58
CA SER A 237 -3.53 23.15 -8.75
C SER A 237 -4.74 23.70 -9.51
N MET A 238 -5.82 22.91 -9.60
CA MET A 238 -7.06 23.35 -10.24
C MET A 238 -7.74 24.47 -9.46
N MET A 239 -7.59 24.50 -8.12
CA MET A 239 -8.16 25.54 -7.27
C MET A 239 -7.29 26.81 -7.16
N LYS A 240 -5.99 26.73 -7.47
CA LYS A 240 -5.08 27.87 -7.43
C LYS A 240 -5.48 28.90 -8.50
N ILE A 241 -5.56 30.16 -8.10
CA ILE A 241 -5.68 31.29 -9.04
C ILE A 241 -4.28 31.69 -9.49
N THR A 242 -4.02 31.60 -10.78
CA THR A 242 -2.77 32.02 -11.38
C THR A 242 -2.80 33.51 -11.74
N ASP A 243 -1.64 34.14 -11.94
CA ASP A 243 -1.58 35.52 -12.42
C ASP A 243 -2.15 35.65 -13.85
N GLN A 244 -2.05 34.59 -14.64
CA GLN A 244 -2.69 34.50 -15.95
C GLN A 244 -4.23 34.52 -15.83
N ASP A 245 -4.79 33.76 -14.87
CA ASP A 245 -6.24 33.80 -14.61
C ASP A 245 -6.68 35.21 -14.23
N LYS A 246 -5.95 35.87 -13.32
CA LYS A 246 -6.23 37.26 -12.93
C LYS A 246 -6.18 38.21 -14.12
N ALA A 247 -5.20 38.07 -15.00
CA ALA A 247 -5.05 38.93 -16.18
C ALA A 247 -6.22 38.75 -17.17
N ILE A 248 -6.63 37.49 -17.43
CA ILE A 248 -7.76 37.19 -18.31
C ILE A 248 -9.06 37.77 -17.73
N ILE A 249 -9.29 37.57 -16.42
CA ILE A 249 -10.50 38.06 -15.75
C ILE A 249 -10.52 39.59 -15.69
N ARG A 250 -9.37 40.23 -15.40
CA ARG A 250 -9.23 41.68 -15.47
C ARG A 250 -9.58 42.19 -16.88
N GLY A 251 -9.04 41.57 -17.93
CA GLY A 251 -9.34 41.94 -19.31
C GLY A 251 -10.82 41.81 -19.67
N ALA A 252 -11.48 40.73 -19.22
CA ALA A 252 -12.92 40.54 -19.44
C ALA A 252 -13.76 41.64 -18.76
N LEU A 253 -13.43 41.97 -17.51
CA LEU A 253 -14.10 43.04 -16.75
C LEU A 253 -13.83 44.42 -17.35
N GLU A 254 -12.58 44.72 -17.71
CA GLU A 254 -12.18 45.98 -18.35
C GLU A 254 -12.87 46.17 -19.70
N ASN A 255 -12.99 45.10 -20.51
CA ASN A 255 -13.74 45.13 -21.76
C ASN A 255 -15.23 45.39 -21.50
N PHE A 256 -15.84 44.73 -20.51
CA PHE A 256 -17.24 44.97 -20.15
C PHE A 256 -17.49 46.43 -19.75
N PHE A 257 -16.67 47.00 -18.86
CA PHE A 257 -16.89 48.39 -18.45
C PHE A 257 -16.50 49.41 -19.53
N THR A 258 -15.37 49.23 -20.19
CA THR A 258 -14.83 50.23 -21.13
C THR A 258 -15.47 50.15 -22.50
N ALA A 259 -15.61 48.93 -23.03
CA ALA A 259 -16.11 48.72 -24.38
C ALA A 259 -17.65 48.70 -24.37
N ALA A 260 -18.26 48.16 -23.32
CA ALA A 260 -19.69 47.90 -23.26
C ALA A 260 -20.48 48.98 -22.49
N MET A 261 -20.10 49.29 -21.25
CA MET A 261 -20.81 50.28 -20.42
C MET A 261 -20.51 51.73 -20.80
N SER A 262 -19.26 52.09 -21.10
CA SER A 262 -18.90 53.47 -21.51
C SER A 262 -19.42 53.83 -22.89
N LYS A 263 -19.33 52.92 -23.87
CA LYS A 263 -19.78 53.16 -25.25
C LYS A 263 -21.26 52.85 -25.47
N GLN A 264 -21.90 52.16 -24.54
CA GLN A 264 -23.33 51.79 -24.61
C GLN A 264 -23.65 50.93 -25.83
N ASP A 265 -22.72 50.05 -26.18
CA ASP A 265 -22.77 49.21 -27.37
C ASP A 265 -23.34 47.83 -27.00
N VAL A 266 -24.52 47.51 -27.56
CA VAL A 266 -25.24 46.27 -27.29
C VAL A 266 -24.44 45.04 -27.76
N ALA A 267 -23.72 45.15 -28.87
CA ALA A 267 -22.96 44.02 -29.42
C ALA A 267 -21.78 43.65 -28.51
N LEU A 268 -21.05 44.67 -28.03
CA LEU A 268 -19.94 44.47 -27.11
C LEU A 268 -20.40 43.93 -25.73
N ILE A 269 -21.61 44.30 -25.29
CA ILE A 269 -22.21 43.67 -24.10
C ILE A 269 -22.50 42.20 -24.37
N ALA A 270 -23.15 41.87 -25.49
CA ALA A 270 -23.49 40.49 -25.84
C ALA A 270 -22.27 39.56 -25.96
N GLU A 271 -21.11 40.08 -26.36
CA GLU A 271 -19.85 39.32 -26.36
C GLU A 271 -19.32 39.03 -24.95
N SER A 272 -19.52 39.97 -24.01
CA SER A 272 -18.98 39.92 -22.65
C SER A 272 -19.84 39.12 -21.66
N ILE A 273 -21.07 38.75 -22.04
CA ILE A 273 -22.02 38.03 -21.20
C ILE A 273 -22.54 36.76 -21.90
N PRO A 274 -23.16 35.81 -21.18
CA PRO A 274 -23.99 34.77 -21.77
C PRO A 274 -25.23 35.37 -22.46
N GLU A 275 -26.13 34.55 -23.03
CA GLU A 275 -27.37 35.04 -23.65
C GLU A 275 -28.16 35.99 -22.72
N LYS A 276 -28.16 35.68 -21.42
CA LYS A 276 -28.69 36.54 -20.34
C LYS A 276 -27.80 36.47 -19.12
N MET A 277 -27.70 37.57 -18.38
CA MET A 277 -27.04 37.61 -17.09
C MET A 277 -28.04 37.20 -16.00
N GLU A 278 -27.73 36.19 -15.18
CA GLU A 278 -28.62 35.70 -14.12
C GLU A 278 -29.01 36.81 -13.14
N ASN A 279 -28.09 37.74 -12.85
CA ASN A 279 -28.38 38.94 -12.10
C ASN A 279 -27.49 40.11 -12.51
N PHE A 280 -28.09 41.23 -12.88
CA PHE A 280 -27.39 42.50 -13.10
C PHE A 280 -27.99 43.60 -12.22
N CYS A 281 -27.26 44.02 -11.17
CA CYS A 281 -27.65 45.09 -10.27
C CYS A 281 -29.10 44.98 -9.75
N GLY A 282 -29.55 43.75 -9.45
CA GLY A 282 -30.92 43.47 -8.99
C GLY A 282 -31.92 43.06 -10.08
N THR A 283 -31.57 43.20 -11.36
CA THR A 283 -32.38 42.73 -12.49
C THR A 283 -32.06 41.26 -12.76
N GLN A 284 -33.05 40.37 -12.66
CA GLN A 284 -32.89 38.95 -13.01
C GLN A 284 -32.94 38.74 -14.53
N ASP A 285 -32.19 37.75 -15.03
CA ASP A 285 -32.15 37.36 -16.45
C ASP A 285 -31.94 38.55 -17.40
N ALA A 286 -31.05 39.46 -17.02
CA ALA A 286 -30.83 40.72 -17.72
C ALA A 286 -30.28 40.50 -19.13
N THR A 287 -30.97 41.05 -20.13
CA THR A 287 -30.54 40.99 -21.53
C THR A 287 -29.50 42.08 -21.85
N PRO A 288 -28.71 41.93 -22.93
CA PRO A 288 -27.78 42.99 -23.36
C PRO A 288 -28.44 44.36 -23.50
N ASP A 289 -29.66 44.43 -24.05
CA ASP A 289 -30.43 45.67 -24.20
C ASP A 289 -30.77 46.32 -22.85
N GLN A 290 -31.13 45.52 -21.84
CA GLN A 290 -31.44 46.04 -20.50
C GLN A 290 -30.20 46.61 -19.81
N ILE A 291 -29.04 46.00 -20.02
CA ILE A 291 -27.77 46.47 -19.48
C ILE A 291 -27.35 47.78 -20.19
N VAL A 292 -27.47 47.85 -21.52
CA VAL A 292 -27.25 49.11 -22.26
C VAL A 292 -28.22 50.20 -21.79
N ALA A 293 -29.50 49.87 -21.58
CA ALA A 293 -30.49 50.82 -21.08
C ALA A 293 -30.11 51.36 -19.69
N PHE A 294 -29.58 50.51 -18.81
CA PHE A 294 -29.05 50.94 -17.52
C PHE A 294 -27.89 51.94 -17.67
N ALA A 295 -26.95 51.70 -18.59
CA ALA A 295 -25.86 52.63 -18.89
C ALA A 295 -26.37 53.95 -19.52
N LYS A 296 -27.36 53.87 -20.42
CA LYS A 296 -28.00 55.04 -21.06
C LYS A 296 -28.73 55.92 -20.06
N ASN A 297 -29.39 55.32 -19.07
CA ASN A 297 -30.09 56.06 -18.03
C ASN A 297 -29.15 56.92 -17.17
N LYS A 298 -27.85 56.61 -17.14
CA LYS A 298 -26.84 57.44 -16.47
C LYS A 298 -26.34 58.63 -17.31
N MET A 299 -26.61 58.67 -18.62
CA MET A 299 -26.25 59.81 -19.48
C MET A 299 -27.34 60.90 -19.42
N ALA A 300 -27.29 61.73 -18.38
CA ALA A 300 -28.09 62.95 -18.31
C ALA A 300 -27.65 63.97 -19.39
N SER A 301 -28.46 65.00 -19.64
CA SER A 301 -28.23 65.96 -20.73
C SER A 301 -26.91 66.75 -20.63
N ASP A 302 -26.34 66.86 -19.43
CA ASP A 302 -25.08 67.53 -19.12
C ASP A 302 -23.87 66.59 -19.15
N VAL A 303 -24.07 65.27 -19.30
CA VAL A 303 -23.02 64.25 -19.29
C VAL A 303 -22.53 63.97 -20.71
N MET A 304 -21.25 64.24 -20.96
CA MET A 304 -20.58 63.99 -22.24
C MET A 304 -20.06 62.55 -22.38
N GLY A 305 -19.79 61.88 -21.26
CA GLY A 305 -19.29 60.52 -21.28
C GLY A 305 -19.06 59.94 -19.89
N LEU A 306 -19.08 58.61 -19.84
CA LEU A 306 -18.75 57.80 -18.67
C LEU A 306 -17.46 57.05 -18.97
N HIS A 307 -16.51 57.10 -18.06
CA HIS A 307 -15.30 56.28 -18.11
C HIS A 307 -15.20 55.49 -16.81
N TYR A 308 -14.78 54.24 -16.92
CA TYR A 308 -14.70 53.33 -15.78
C TYR A 308 -13.27 52.80 -15.68
N THR A 309 -12.71 52.85 -14.49
CA THR A 309 -11.36 52.35 -14.19
C THR A 309 -11.46 51.38 -13.04
N ILE A 310 -10.86 50.20 -13.18
CA ILE A 310 -10.79 49.25 -12.07
C ILE A 310 -9.62 49.60 -11.15
N GLU A 311 -9.92 49.84 -9.88
CA GLU A 311 -8.96 50.22 -8.85
C GLU A 311 -8.41 49.01 -8.10
N GLY A 312 -7.09 49.03 -7.87
CA GLY A 312 -6.40 48.08 -7.00
C GLY A 312 -6.35 46.64 -7.52
N ASP A 313 -6.15 45.73 -6.58
CA ASP A 313 -6.18 44.29 -6.81
C ASP A 313 -7.60 43.73 -6.69
N PHE A 314 -7.88 42.71 -7.48
CA PHE A 314 -9.13 41.96 -7.45
C PHE A 314 -8.94 40.73 -6.57
N ASP A 315 -9.85 40.53 -5.63
CA ASP A 315 -9.95 39.24 -4.94
C ASP A 315 -10.70 38.28 -5.87
N VAL A 316 -9.96 37.33 -6.45
CA VAL A 316 -10.48 36.32 -7.37
C VAL A 316 -10.45 34.98 -6.67
N ARG A 317 -11.55 34.22 -6.78
CA ARG A 317 -11.64 32.85 -6.26
C ARG A 317 -12.35 31.96 -7.27
N LYS A 318 -11.87 30.73 -7.44
CA LYS A 318 -12.60 29.71 -8.20
C LYS A 318 -13.80 29.23 -7.39
N GLN A 319 -14.92 29.02 -8.05
CA GLN A 319 -16.14 28.52 -7.44
C GLN A 319 -16.87 27.59 -8.41
N THR A 320 -17.42 26.49 -7.90
CA THR A 320 -18.31 25.63 -8.68
C THR A 320 -19.65 26.32 -8.89
N LEU A 321 -20.05 26.44 -10.16
CA LEU A 321 -21.32 27.03 -10.59
C LEU A 321 -22.45 26.00 -10.55
N SER A 322 -23.69 26.46 -10.76
CA SER A 322 -24.90 25.61 -10.73
C SER A 322 -24.92 24.51 -11.79
N ASP A 323 -24.17 24.67 -12.88
CA ASP A 323 -24.01 23.70 -13.96
C ASP A 323 -22.84 22.72 -13.72
N SER A 324 -22.27 22.70 -12.52
CA SER A 324 -21.07 21.92 -12.15
C SER A 324 -19.79 22.32 -12.87
N THR A 325 -19.77 23.46 -13.58
CA THR A 325 -18.54 24.01 -14.17
C THR A 325 -17.80 24.89 -13.16
N THR A 326 -16.51 25.11 -13.38
CA THR A 326 -15.71 26.03 -12.57
C THR A 326 -15.84 27.45 -13.12
N GLY A 327 -16.35 28.36 -12.29
CA GLY A 327 -16.38 29.80 -12.54
C GLY A 327 -15.44 30.57 -11.62
N TYR A 328 -15.47 31.90 -11.76
CA TYR A 328 -14.64 32.83 -11.02
C TYR A 328 -15.51 33.86 -10.30
N ALA A 329 -15.46 33.86 -8.97
CA ALA A 329 -16.04 34.91 -8.14
C ALA A 329 -15.00 36.00 -7.92
N VAL A 330 -15.36 37.25 -8.21
CA VAL A 330 -14.44 38.38 -8.18
C VAL A 330 -15.03 39.55 -7.42
N THR A 331 -14.21 40.18 -6.57
CA THR A 331 -14.54 41.46 -5.92
C THR A 331 -13.44 42.48 -6.19
N PHE A 332 -13.83 43.69 -6.57
CA PHE A 332 -12.89 44.78 -6.92
C PHE A 332 -13.52 46.16 -6.71
N GLY A 333 -12.66 47.19 -6.64
CA GLY A 333 -13.07 48.59 -6.63
C GLY A 333 -13.24 49.12 -8.06
N LEU A 334 -14.30 49.89 -8.31
CA LEU A 334 -14.57 50.50 -9.60
C LEU A 334 -14.72 52.01 -9.44
N GLN A 335 -13.91 52.76 -10.18
CA GLN A 335 -14.00 54.21 -10.28
C GLN A 335 -14.76 54.60 -11.54
N GLU A 336 -15.87 55.32 -11.40
CA GLU A 336 -16.65 55.93 -12.47
C GLU A 336 -16.31 57.42 -12.56
N ILE A 337 -15.77 57.82 -13.70
CA ILE A 337 -15.40 59.20 -14.03
C ILE A 337 -16.44 59.72 -15.02
N ILE A 338 -17.15 60.77 -14.62
CA ILE A 338 -18.23 61.37 -15.39
C ILE A 338 -17.74 62.71 -15.94
N SER A 339 -17.62 62.80 -17.26
CA SER A 339 -17.26 64.03 -17.96
C SER A 339 -18.53 64.83 -18.26
N ARG A 340 -18.58 66.10 -17.88
CA ARG A 340 -19.73 66.98 -18.10
C ARG A 340 -19.39 68.20 -18.95
N SER A 341 -20.38 68.74 -19.65
CA SER A 341 -20.19 69.89 -20.55
C SER A 341 -20.03 71.23 -19.84
N ASP A 342 -20.47 71.32 -18.59
CA ASP A 342 -20.55 72.56 -17.79
C ASP A 342 -19.31 72.80 -16.90
N THR A 343 -18.49 71.77 -16.67
CA THR A 343 -17.34 71.84 -15.76
C THR A 343 -16.06 71.29 -16.38
N ASN A 344 -14.94 72.02 -16.23
CA ASN A 344 -13.60 71.56 -16.66
C ASN A 344 -13.02 70.42 -15.79
N GLN A 345 -13.67 70.04 -14.69
CA GLN A 345 -13.24 68.93 -13.84
C GLN A 345 -14.29 67.82 -13.88
N PRO A 346 -13.90 66.57 -14.23
CA PRO A 346 -14.83 65.45 -14.19
C PRO A 346 -15.20 65.10 -12.75
N SER A 347 -16.43 64.62 -12.55
CA SER A 347 -16.86 64.12 -11.23
C SER A 347 -16.57 62.64 -11.12
N THR A 348 -15.95 62.22 -10.02
CA THR A 348 -15.56 60.83 -9.77
C THR A 348 -16.42 60.19 -8.69
N LYS A 349 -16.87 58.96 -8.93
CA LYS A 349 -17.55 58.10 -7.95
C LYS A 349 -16.82 56.78 -7.85
N THR A 350 -16.77 56.21 -6.65
CA THR A 350 -16.19 54.89 -6.40
C THR A 350 -17.26 53.92 -5.92
N TYR A 351 -17.17 52.69 -6.42
CA TYR A 351 -18.10 51.60 -6.13
C TYR A 351 -17.33 50.33 -5.76
N GLN A 352 -17.99 49.45 -5.02
CA GLN A 352 -17.53 48.08 -4.84
C GLN A 352 -18.33 47.15 -5.75
N VAL A 353 -17.63 46.36 -6.57
CA VAL A 353 -18.26 45.45 -7.52
C VAL A 353 -17.98 44.01 -7.13
N SER A 354 -19.04 43.20 -7.15
CA SER A 354 -18.95 41.74 -7.07
C SER A 354 -19.47 41.15 -8.37
N ALA A 355 -18.65 40.33 -9.03
CA ALA A 355 -18.97 39.68 -10.30
C ALA A 355 -18.75 38.17 -10.22
N LEU A 356 -19.52 37.43 -11.00
CA LEU A 356 -19.34 36.00 -11.23
C LEU A 356 -19.14 35.77 -12.72
N LEU A 357 -18.06 35.07 -13.07
CA LEU A 357 -17.73 34.71 -14.45
C LEU A 357 -17.80 33.18 -14.61
N ASN A 358 -18.22 32.71 -15.79
CA ASN A 358 -18.21 31.29 -16.11
C ASN A 358 -16.85 30.80 -16.64
N ALA A 359 -16.78 29.54 -17.06
CA ALA A 359 -15.57 28.93 -17.61
C ALA A 359 -15.06 29.62 -18.88
N GLU A 360 -15.96 30.24 -19.68
CA GLU A 360 -15.62 31.04 -20.86
C GLU A 360 -15.30 32.51 -20.53
N HIS A 361 -15.17 32.87 -19.24
CA HIS A 361 -14.91 34.23 -18.76
C HIS A 361 -16.01 35.25 -19.11
N LYS A 362 -17.24 34.78 -19.34
CA LYS A 362 -18.41 35.63 -19.52
C LYS A 362 -19.06 35.95 -18.18
N ILE A 363 -19.52 37.18 -18.02
CA ILE A 363 -20.08 37.66 -16.75
C ILE A 363 -21.52 37.16 -16.60
N THR A 364 -21.76 36.27 -15.64
CA THR A 364 -23.08 35.66 -15.36
C THR A 364 -23.83 36.41 -14.26
N ARG A 365 -23.12 37.08 -13.34
CA ARG A 365 -23.73 37.94 -12.31
C ARG A 365 -22.87 39.16 -12.07
N MET A 366 -23.50 40.29 -11.80
CA MET A 366 -22.83 41.51 -11.38
C MET A 366 -23.68 42.33 -10.41
N SER A 367 -23.07 42.79 -9.34
CA SER A 367 -23.63 43.75 -8.40
C SER A 367 -22.65 44.90 -8.20
N ILE A 368 -23.12 46.13 -8.39
CA ILE A 368 -22.37 47.37 -8.18
C ILE A 368 -23.00 48.06 -6.96
N ARG A 369 -22.20 48.35 -5.92
CA ARG A 369 -22.67 48.95 -4.66
C ARG A 369 -21.89 50.21 -4.31
#